data_AF-A0A815KRX3-F1
#
_entry.id   AF-A0A815KRX3-F1
#
_cell.length_a   1.000
_cell.length_b   1.000
_cell.length_c   1.000
_cell.angle_alpha   90.00
_cell.angle_beta   90.00
_cell.angle_gamma   90.00
#
_symmetry.space_group_name_H-M   'P 1'
#
loop_
_entity.id
_entity.type
_entity.pdbx_description
1 polymer ?
#
loop_
_entity_poly.entity_id
_entity_poly.type
_entity_poly.pdbx_seq_one_letter_code
_entity_poly.pdbx_strand_id
1 'polypeptide(L)'
;MAQETTGTSGFELVKKLQEWSIYNMNQDTIFCIIDVLDLYTMIPQVEGVLSLKKMLDYLKLKKVGGLKVETIIRLSRFVMQNNYFSYDDEFYHQIRDEAMGSLLTLTMANCYMFFFERQIAKQIKNSGGLYFRYIDDLFIVINWPVRHLVKQIDIWNKYELYYLPFSSIHPLHMKKNIPFTMLLRAISFSSTFQTYLDERDKLRMALLLNKYPNKIIEQKFNIDQPLTVINYDKYRQNILDSPFKEHVGIDYDKLMFIHFTYCLSMRAFPLKFHILWNKYFDEPPIDEVLPVLGIRNVKNLHRQLSYTR
;
A
#
# COMPACT_ATOMS: atom_id res chain seq x y z
N MET A 1 12.16 16.72 -16.33
CA MET A 1 11.97 15.87 -15.13
C MET A 1 11.49 16.73 -13.97
N ALA A 2 11.06 16.13 -12.87
CA ALA A 2 10.48 16.75 -11.69
C ALA A 2 11.45 17.65 -10.88
N GLN A 3 12.10 18.61 -11.52
CA GLN A 3 13.16 19.44 -10.93
C GLN A 3 12.70 20.28 -9.73
N GLU A 4 11.39 20.52 -9.61
CA GLU A 4 10.83 21.27 -8.49
C GLU A 4 10.93 20.50 -7.16
N THR A 5 10.62 19.20 -7.18
CA THR A 5 10.51 18.34 -5.99
C THR A 5 11.66 17.36 -5.83
N THR A 6 12.29 16.96 -6.95
CA THR A 6 13.37 15.96 -6.96
C THR A 6 14.72 16.66 -7.12
N GLY A 7 15.65 16.38 -6.21
CA GLY A 7 17.02 16.87 -6.31
C GLY A 7 18.00 15.79 -6.73
N THR A 8 19.17 16.22 -7.17
CA THR A 8 20.26 15.35 -7.63
C THR A 8 21.46 15.29 -6.68
N SER A 9 21.48 16.15 -5.66
CA SER A 9 22.53 16.19 -4.65
C SER A 9 22.05 16.81 -3.34
N GLY A 10 22.77 16.50 -2.24
CA GLY A 10 22.54 17.15 -0.95
C GLY A 10 22.81 18.67 -0.97
N PHE A 11 23.67 19.16 -1.88
CA PHE A 11 23.93 20.59 -2.02
C PHE A 11 22.66 21.37 -2.44
N GLU A 12 21.85 20.80 -3.33
CA GLU A 12 20.58 21.40 -3.74
C GLU A 12 19.60 21.48 -2.57
N LEU A 13 19.56 20.43 -1.75
CA LEU A 13 18.73 20.39 -0.55
C LEU A 13 19.13 21.50 0.43
N VAL A 14 20.43 21.59 0.76
CA VAL A 14 20.96 22.61 1.69
C VAL A 14 20.66 24.01 1.19
N LYS A 15 20.83 24.27 -0.11
CA LYS A 15 20.51 25.56 -0.71
C LYS A 15 19.02 25.91 -0.58
N LYS A 16 18.12 24.98 -0.94
CA LYS A 16 16.67 25.17 -0.81
C LYS A 16 16.26 25.39 0.64
N LEU A 17 16.87 24.65 1.57
CA LEU A 17 16.61 24.80 3.00
C LEU A 17 17.08 26.17 3.52
N GLN A 18 18.26 26.62 3.10
CA GLN A 18 18.78 27.94 3.47
C GLN A 18 17.85 29.05 3.00
N GLU A 19 17.42 29.02 1.73
CA GLU A 19 16.46 29.97 1.16
C GLU A 19 15.12 29.95 1.90
N TRP A 20 14.60 28.75 2.20
CA TRP A 20 13.35 28.57 2.95
C TRP A 20 13.45 29.08 4.40
N SER A 21 14.60 28.86 5.04
CA SER A 21 14.81 29.18 6.46
C SER A 21 14.70 30.67 6.77
N ILE A 22 15.07 31.52 5.82
CA ILE A 22 15.08 32.99 5.97
C ILE A 22 13.67 33.52 6.26
N TYR A 23 12.63 32.90 5.69
CA TYR A 23 11.26 33.41 5.76
C TYR A 23 10.33 32.56 6.62
N ASN A 24 10.62 31.27 6.78
CA ASN A 24 9.65 30.31 7.31
C ASN A 24 10.10 29.56 8.56
N MET A 25 11.39 29.53 8.90
CA MET A 25 11.88 28.74 10.04
C MET A 25 11.54 29.42 11.37
N ASN A 26 11.11 28.61 12.35
CA ASN A 26 10.80 29.03 13.71
C ASN A 26 11.11 27.90 14.71
N GLN A 27 10.81 28.12 16.00
CA GLN A 27 11.10 27.15 17.07
C GLN A 27 10.29 25.86 16.97
N ASP A 28 9.14 25.89 16.30
CA ASP A 28 8.25 24.75 16.11
C ASP A 28 8.48 24.05 14.76
N THR A 29 9.51 24.45 14.01
CA THR A 29 9.86 23.83 12.73
C THR A 29 10.28 22.38 12.92
N ILE A 30 9.60 21.48 12.22
CA ILE A 30 9.88 20.04 12.22
C ILE A 30 10.64 19.68 10.94
N PHE A 31 11.73 18.96 11.13
CA PHE A 31 12.45 18.26 10.07
C PHE A 31 12.03 16.80 10.09
N CYS A 32 11.52 16.32 8.96
CA CYS A 32 11.03 14.97 8.80
C CYS A 32 11.76 14.31 7.62
N ILE A 33 12.35 13.15 7.90
CA ILE A 33 12.98 12.29 6.91
C ILE A 33 12.12 11.03 6.83
N ILE A 34 11.72 10.67 5.63
CA ILE A 34 10.91 9.48 5.35
C ILE A 34 11.63 8.67 4.29
N ASP A 35 11.86 7.40 4.60
CA ASP A 35 12.41 6.43 3.65
C ASP A 35 11.28 5.60 3.04
N VAL A 36 11.30 5.42 1.72
CA VAL A 36 10.34 4.54 1.03
C VAL A 36 10.88 3.12 1.04
N LEU A 37 10.31 2.32 1.93
CA LEU A 37 10.66 0.92 2.07
C LEU A 37 10.62 0.19 0.72
N ASP A 38 11.74 -0.44 0.37
CA ASP A 38 11.80 -1.42 -0.72
C ASP A 38 11.29 -0.88 -2.07
N LEU A 39 11.53 0.41 -2.39
CA LEU A 39 10.98 1.09 -3.57
C LEU A 39 11.10 0.28 -4.88
N TYR A 40 12.26 -0.33 -5.13
CA TYR A 40 12.50 -1.10 -6.35
C TYR A 40 11.82 -2.47 -6.35
N THR A 41 11.68 -3.07 -5.17
CA THR A 41 11.10 -4.40 -5.00
C THR A 41 9.59 -4.36 -4.80
N MET A 42 9.01 -3.21 -4.44
CA MET A 42 7.58 -3.08 -4.20
C MET A 42 6.79 -2.58 -5.39
N ILE A 43 7.42 -1.97 -6.39
CA ILE A 43 6.74 -1.53 -7.62
C ILE A 43 6.43 -2.78 -8.48
N PRO A 44 5.14 -3.10 -8.73
CA PRO A 44 4.80 -4.18 -9.64
C PRO A 44 5.33 -3.88 -11.04
N GLN A 45 5.96 -4.86 -11.70
CA GLN A 45 6.56 -4.70 -13.04
C GLN A 45 5.64 -4.04 -14.08
N VAL A 46 4.33 -4.33 -14.01
CA VAL A 46 3.33 -3.72 -14.89
C VAL A 46 3.13 -2.24 -14.56
N GLU A 47 3.09 -1.89 -13.27
CA GLU A 47 2.94 -0.51 -12.82
C GLU A 47 4.18 0.33 -13.12
N GLY A 48 5.38 -0.25 -13.01
CA GLY A 48 6.63 0.39 -13.43
C GLY A 48 6.59 0.82 -14.90
N VAL A 49 6.22 -0.10 -15.80
CA VAL A 49 6.08 0.19 -17.25
C VAL A 49 4.96 1.20 -17.53
N LEU A 50 3.84 1.11 -16.81
CA LEU A 50 2.73 2.06 -16.93
C LEU A 50 3.14 3.46 -16.44
N SER A 51 3.94 3.56 -15.39
CA SER A 51 4.44 4.84 -14.88
C SER A 51 5.31 5.55 -15.91
N LEU A 52 6.17 4.80 -16.61
CA LEU A 52 6.96 5.31 -17.73
C LEU A 52 6.07 5.81 -18.86
N LYS A 53 5.05 5.04 -19.25
CA LYS A 53 4.08 5.48 -20.27
C LYS A 53 3.38 6.78 -19.85
N LYS A 54 2.85 6.84 -18.63
CA LYS A 54 2.21 8.03 -18.07
C LYS A 54 3.15 9.24 -18.10
N MET A 55 4.43 9.04 -17.79
CA MET A 55 5.44 10.10 -17.85
C MET A 55 5.65 10.59 -19.28
N LEU A 56 5.82 9.69 -20.25
CA LEU A 56 5.99 10.05 -21.66
C LEU A 56 4.78 10.82 -22.22
N ASP A 57 3.56 10.38 -21.86
CA ASP A 57 2.31 11.04 -22.20
C ASP A 57 2.21 12.42 -21.54
N TYR A 58 2.57 12.53 -20.25
CA TYR A 58 2.60 13.80 -19.50
C TYR A 58 3.56 14.82 -20.13
N LEU A 59 4.73 14.36 -20.60
CA LEU A 59 5.70 15.18 -21.32
C LEU A 59 5.31 15.44 -22.78
N LYS A 60 4.18 14.89 -23.26
CA LYS A 60 3.68 14.98 -24.64
C LYS A 60 4.70 14.51 -25.68
N LEU A 61 5.54 13.54 -25.30
CA LEU A 61 6.58 12.99 -26.18
C LEU A 61 5.98 11.94 -27.10
N LYS A 62 6.23 12.06 -28.39
CA LYS A 62 5.87 11.03 -29.39
C LYS A 62 7.03 10.09 -29.71
N LYS A 63 8.27 10.57 -29.49
CA LYS A 63 9.51 9.83 -29.73
C LYS A 63 10.56 10.20 -28.68
N VAL A 64 11.45 9.26 -28.37
CA VAL A 64 12.66 9.49 -27.56
C VAL A 64 13.83 8.82 -28.29
N GLY A 65 14.91 9.56 -28.55
CA GLY A 65 16.05 9.01 -29.31
C GLY A 65 15.67 8.47 -30.70
N GLY A 66 14.66 9.04 -31.35
CA GLY A 66 14.14 8.56 -32.65
C GLY A 66 13.16 7.38 -32.58
N LEU A 67 13.07 6.68 -31.44
CA LEU A 67 12.15 5.56 -31.24
C LEU A 67 10.74 6.06 -30.87
N LYS A 68 9.70 5.40 -31.39
CA LYS A 68 8.31 5.67 -31.00
C LYS A 68 8.08 5.25 -29.55
N VAL A 69 7.23 5.98 -28.82
CA VAL A 69 6.83 5.63 -27.44
C VAL A 69 6.38 4.18 -27.33
N GLU A 70 5.54 3.70 -28.25
CA GLU A 70 5.06 2.32 -28.25
C GLU A 70 6.22 1.30 -28.28
N THR A 71 7.27 1.57 -29.05
CA THR A 71 8.47 0.73 -29.11
C THR A 71 9.20 0.75 -27.77
N ILE A 72 9.35 1.92 -27.16
CA ILE A 72 10.01 2.09 -25.86
C ILE A 72 9.26 1.32 -24.77
N ILE A 73 7.93 1.41 -24.74
CA ILE A 73 7.09 0.69 -23.77
C ILE A 73 7.20 -0.82 -23.96
N ARG A 74 7.19 -1.32 -25.21
CA ARG A 74 7.38 -2.74 -25.51
C ARG A 74 8.76 -3.25 -25.06
N LEU A 75 9.82 -2.49 -25.32
CA LEU A 75 11.17 -2.82 -24.88
C LEU A 75 11.29 -2.80 -23.35
N SER A 76 10.69 -1.80 -22.71
CA SER A 76 10.69 -1.68 -21.24
C SER A 76 9.99 -2.87 -20.58
N ARG A 77 8.83 -3.28 -21.13
CA ARG A 77 8.12 -4.48 -20.69
C ARG A 77 8.95 -5.74 -20.90
N PHE A 78 9.65 -5.84 -22.03
CA PHE A 78 10.51 -6.99 -22.31
C PHE A 78 11.63 -7.10 -21.27
N VAL A 79 12.35 -6.01 -21.00
CA VAL A 79 13.40 -5.98 -19.98
C VAL A 79 12.84 -6.38 -18.61
N MET A 80 11.68 -5.84 -18.24
CA MET A 80 11.05 -6.15 -16.95
C MET A 80 10.55 -7.59 -16.77
N GLN A 81 10.17 -8.24 -17.86
CA GLN A 81 9.67 -9.62 -17.81
C GLN A 81 10.77 -10.66 -17.96
N ASN A 82 11.98 -10.27 -18.37
CA ASN A 82 13.08 -11.17 -18.68
C ASN A 82 14.29 -10.91 -17.77
N ASN A 83 14.04 -10.77 -16.48
CA ASN A 83 15.06 -10.65 -15.46
C ASN A 83 15.53 -12.05 -15.03
N TYR A 84 16.75 -12.41 -15.42
CA TYR A 84 17.38 -13.67 -15.03
C TYR A 84 18.63 -13.39 -14.21
N PHE A 85 18.85 -14.16 -13.15
CA PHE A 85 20.07 -14.11 -12.36
C PHE A 85 20.60 -15.52 -12.14
N SER A 86 21.89 -15.63 -11.84
CA SER A 86 22.52 -16.91 -11.47
C SER A 86 22.90 -16.90 -10.00
N TYR A 87 22.67 -18.02 -9.33
CA TYR A 87 23.11 -18.25 -7.95
C TYR A 87 23.46 -19.73 -7.82
N ASP A 88 24.65 -20.03 -7.31
CA ASP A 88 25.15 -21.41 -7.16
C ASP A 88 25.08 -22.22 -8.47
N ASP A 89 25.58 -21.62 -9.56
CA ASP A 89 25.58 -22.15 -10.93
C ASP A 89 24.20 -22.50 -11.53
N GLU A 90 23.11 -22.16 -10.83
CA GLU A 90 21.74 -22.32 -11.29
C GLU A 90 21.13 -21.00 -11.75
N PHE A 91 20.32 -21.05 -12.81
CA PHE A 91 19.64 -19.88 -13.37
C PHE A 91 18.22 -19.74 -12.84
N TYR A 92 17.90 -18.55 -12.35
CA TYR A 92 16.60 -18.22 -11.80
C TYR A 92 15.94 -17.11 -12.61
N HIS A 93 14.65 -17.25 -12.86
CA HIS A 93 13.82 -16.22 -13.46
C HIS A 93 13.09 -15.44 -12.36
N GLN A 94 13.29 -14.14 -12.31
CA GLN A 94 12.61 -13.27 -11.37
C GLN A 94 11.19 -12.97 -11.88
N ILE A 95 10.21 -13.62 -11.24
CA ILE A 95 8.78 -13.56 -11.60
C ILE A 95 8.00 -12.44 -10.89
N ARG A 96 8.60 -11.78 -9.91
CA ARG A 96 8.02 -10.68 -9.13
C ARG A 96 9.07 -9.62 -8.89
N ASP A 97 8.60 -8.39 -8.76
CA ASP A 97 9.42 -7.24 -8.38
C ASP A 97 10.42 -6.85 -9.49
N GLU A 98 11.01 -5.65 -9.38
CA GLU A 98 12.02 -5.23 -10.36
C GLU A 98 13.41 -5.74 -9.94
N ALA A 99 14.24 -6.07 -10.93
CA ALA A 99 15.62 -6.47 -10.65
C ALA A 99 16.43 -5.26 -10.16
N MET A 100 16.85 -5.30 -8.89
CA MET A 100 17.78 -4.32 -8.34
C MET A 100 19.06 -4.32 -9.19
N GLY A 101 19.44 -3.14 -9.70
CA GLY A 101 20.60 -2.96 -10.58
C GLY A 101 20.29 -2.79 -12.07
N SER A 102 19.03 -2.94 -12.50
CA SER A 102 18.64 -2.56 -13.87
C SER A 102 18.64 -1.03 -14.03
N LEU A 103 19.32 -0.52 -15.06
CA LEU A 103 19.32 0.91 -15.42
C LEU A 103 17.90 1.46 -15.65
N LEU A 104 16.99 0.59 -16.10
CA LEU A 104 15.60 0.96 -16.36
C LEU A 104 14.79 1.11 -15.06
N THR A 105 15.09 0.29 -14.05
CA THR A 105 14.38 0.26 -12.77
C THR A 105 14.46 1.58 -12.03
N LEU A 106 15.63 2.21 -12.00
CA LEU A 106 15.77 3.56 -11.43
C LEU A 106 14.88 4.59 -12.15
N THR A 107 14.78 4.50 -13.47
CA THR A 107 13.98 5.43 -14.27
C THR A 107 12.49 5.21 -14.01
N MET A 108 12.03 3.97 -13.92
CA MET A 108 10.63 3.64 -13.63
C MET A 108 10.24 3.99 -12.21
N ALA A 109 11.08 3.70 -11.22
CA ALA A 109 10.86 4.10 -9.83
C ALA A 109 10.69 5.62 -9.71
N ASN A 110 11.53 6.41 -10.40
CA ASN A 110 11.37 7.87 -10.44
C ASN A 110 10.09 8.32 -11.15
N CYS A 111 9.67 7.63 -12.22
CA CYS A 111 8.39 7.91 -12.88
C CYS A 111 7.21 7.63 -11.95
N TYR A 112 7.24 6.51 -11.23
CA TYR A 112 6.22 6.14 -10.25
C TYR A 112 6.14 7.17 -9.12
N MET A 113 7.28 7.44 -8.46
CA MET A 113 7.37 8.39 -7.36
C MET A 113 6.90 9.79 -7.76
N PHE A 114 7.21 10.24 -8.98
CA PHE A 114 6.72 11.52 -9.48
C PHE A 114 5.20 11.65 -9.45
N PHE A 115 4.45 10.60 -9.78
CA PHE A 115 2.99 10.66 -9.74
C PHE A 115 2.44 10.48 -8.32
N PHE A 116 3.07 9.61 -7.53
CA PHE A 116 2.72 9.36 -6.14
C PHE A 116 2.88 10.62 -5.28
N GLU A 117 4.03 11.30 -5.37
CA GLU A 117 4.38 12.41 -4.48
C GLU A 117 3.57 13.69 -4.72
N ARG A 118 2.90 13.85 -5.86
CA ARG A 118 2.30 15.14 -6.27
C ARG A 118 1.30 15.70 -5.27
N GLN A 119 0.46 14.84 -4.70
CA GLN A 119 -0.53 15.30 -3.71
C GLN A 119 0.16 15.71 -2.40
N ILE A 120 1.17 14.95 -1.98
CA ILE A 120 1.98 15.20 -0.80
C ILE A 120 2.74 16.53 -0.97
N ALA A 121 3.53 16.66 -2.02
CA ALA A 121 4.32 17.86 -2.31
C ALA A 121 3.43 19.11 -2.41
N LYS A 122 2.26 19.01 -3.04
CA LYS A 122 1.29 20.12 -3.10
C LYS A 122 0.76 20.49 -1.72
N GLN A 123 0.41 19.51 -0.90
CA GLN A 123 -0.07 19.72 0.47
C GLN A 123 0.99 20.43 1.33
N ILE A 124 2.24 19.96 1.27
CA ILE A 124 3.37 20.56 1.98
C ILE A 124 3.59 22.00 1.52
N LYS A 125 3.69 22.23 0.20
CA LYS A 125 3.90 23.57 -0.37
C LYS A 125 2.79 24.54 0.01
N ASN A 126 1.53 24.10 -0.01
CA ASN A 126 0.37 24.92 0.38
C ASN A 126 0.42 25.35 1.85
N SER A 127 1.13 24.61 2.70
CA SER A 127 1.33 24.98 4.10
C SER A 127 2.56 25.86 4.36
N GLY A 128 3.25 26.28 3.30
CA GLY A 128 4.52 26.99 3.42
C GLY A 128 5.69 26.09 3.80
N GLY A 129 5.53 24.76 3.72
CA GLY A 129 6.60 23.81 3.97
C GLY A 129 7.50 23.57 2.76
N LEU A 130 8.66 22.97 3.01
CA LEU A 130 9.60 22.49 2.00
C LEU A 130 9.41 20.98 1.81
N TYR A 131 9.32 20.55 0.56
CA TYR A 131 9.34 19.14 0.18
C TYR A 131 10.51 18.91 -0.77
N PHE A 132 11.28 17.86 -0.52
CA PHE A 132 12.41 17.45 -1.33
C PHE A 132 12.47 15.93 -1.37
N ARG A 133 12.82 15.36 -2.53
CA ARG A 133 13.05 13.92 -2.69
C ARG A 133 14.38 13.65 -3.37
N TYR A 134 15.10 12.67 -2.86
CA TYR A 134 16.25 12.06 -3.52
C TYR A 134 16.01 10.56 -3.64
N ILE A 135 15.60 10.10 -4.83
CA ILE A 135 15.25 8.70 -5.09
C ILE A 135 14.14 8.21 -4.13
N ASP A 136 14.50 7.46 -3.09
CA ASP A 136 13.69 6.87 -2.02
C ASP A 136 13.62 7.73 -0.76
N ASP A 137 14.61 8.60 -0.54
CA ASP A 137 14.64 9.53 0.58
C ASP A 137 13.72 10.74 0.34
N LEU A 138 12.73 10.94 1.20
CA LEU A 138 11.92 12.15 1.27
C LEU A 138 12.39 13.00 2.45
N PHE A 139 12.56 14.29 2.18
CA PHE A 139 12.89 15.30 3.16
C PHE A 139 11.80 16.37 3.18
N ILE A 140 11.18 16.55 4.34
CA ILE A 140 10.05 17.46 4.55
C ILE A 140 10.39 18.40 5.70
N VAL A 141 10.18 19.70 5.48
CA VAL A 141 10.28 20.73 6.53
C VAL A 141 8.97 21.47 6.62
N ILE A 142 8.37 21.51 7.81
CA ILE A 142 7.04 22.07 8.04
C ILE A 142 6.90 22.67 9.43
N ASN A 143 5.97 23.60 9.58
CA ASN A 143 5.59 24.20 10.86
C ASN A 143 4.24 23.66 11.35
N TRP A 144 3.99 22.36 11.15
CA TRP A 144 2.75 21.72 11.62
C TRP A 144 2.90 21.22 13.04
N PRO A 145 1.79 21.10 13.79
CA PRO A 145 1.79 20.29 15.00
C PRO A 145 2.20 18.84 14.69
N VAL A 146 3.07 18.23 15.50
CA VAL A 146 3.55 16.84 15.34
C VAL A 146 2.39 15.85 15.13
N ARG A 147 1.30 15.99 15.90
CA ARG A 147 0.09 15.16 15.76
C ARG A 147 -0.52 15.18 14.36
N HIS A 148 -0.46 16.33 13.67
CA HIS A 148 -0.98 16.47 12.32
C HIS A 148 -0.05 15.77 11.31
N LEU A 149 1.26 15.93 11.45
CA LEU A 149 2.25 15.23 10.63
C LEU A 149 2.07 13.70 10.70
N VAL A 150 2.01 13.12 11.91
CA VAL A 150 1.83 11.68 12.09
C VAL A 150 0.55 11.19 11.40
N LYS A 151 -0.57 11.91 11.57
CA LYS A 151 -1.83 11.58 10.89
C LYS A 151 -1.72 11.64 9.37
N GLN A 152 -0.96 12.59 8.82
CA GLN A 152 -0.76 12.67 7.37
C GLN A 152 0.11 11.53 6.85
N ILE A 153 1.17 11.15 7.57
CA ILE A 153 2.00 9.98 7.23
C ILE A 153 1.15 8.71 7.19
N ASP A 154 0.26 8.50 8.17
CA ASP A 154 -0.68 7.37 8.16
C ASP A 154 -1.61 7.38 6.94
N ILE A 155 -2.00 8.57 6.46
CA ILE A 155 -2.83 8.72 5.25
C ILE A 155 -2.01 8.41 4.00
N TRP A 156 -0.77 8.90 3.91
CA TRP A 156 0.12 8.66 2.76
C TRP A 156 0.49 7.17 2.65
N ASN A 157 0.70 6.49 3.77
CA ASN A 157 0.93 5.04 3.80
C ASN A 157 -0.32 4.24 3.42
N LYS A 158 -1.52 4.80 3.61
CA LYS A 158 -2.79 4.21 3.11
C LYS A 158 -3.04 4.50 1.64
N TYR A 159 -2.25 5.36 0.99
CA TYR A 159 -2.46 5.79 -0.39
C TYR A 159 -1.93 4.80 -1.44
N GLU A 160 -1.34 3.68 -1.02
CA GLU A 160 -1.33 2.50 -1.88
C GLU A 160 -2.72 1.87 -1.88
N LEU A 161 -3.35 1.93 -3.05
CA LEU A 161 -4.33 0.94 -3.47
C LEU A 161 -3.62 -0.41 -3.67
N TYR A 162 -2.98 -0.95 -2.63
CA TYR A 162 -2.49 -2.32 -2.62
C TYR A 162 -3.71 -3.23 -2.47
N TYR A 163 -4.37 -3.53 -3.59
CA TYR A 163 -5.46 -4.49 -3.59
C TYR A 163 -4.86 -5.84 -3.24
N LEU A 164 -5.21 -6.37 -2.08
CA LEU A 164 -4.70 -7.65 -1.62
C LEU A 164 -4.81 -8.71 -2.74
N PRO A 165 -3.70 -9.30 -3.24
CA PRO A 165 -3.76 -10.27 -4.32
C PRO A 165 -4.68 -11.44 -3.99
N PHE A 166 -5.45 -11.92 -4.97
CA PHE A 166 -6.36 -13.04 -4.74
C PHE A 166 -5.63 -14.33 -4.35
N SER A 167 -4.37 -14.48 -4.78
CA SER A 167 -3.46 -15.57 -4.43
C SER A 167 -2.86 -15.46 -3.03
N SER A 168 -3.09 -14.38 -2.28
CA SER A 168 -2.55 -14.22 -0.93
C SER A 168 -3.12 -15.23 0.07
N ILE A 169 -2.38 -15.49 1.15
CA ILE A 169 -2.67 -16.53 2.16
C ILE A 169 -3.84 -16.14 3.10
N HIS A 170 -4.44 -14.96 2.89
CA HIS A 170 -5.55 -14.47 3.68
C HIS A 170 -6.82 -15.33 3.51
N PRO A 171 -7.69 -15.36 4.54
CA PRO A 171 -8.98 -16.02 4.46
C PRO A 171 -9.78 -15.61 3.22
N LEU A 172 -10.39 -16.59 2.56
CA LEU A 172 -11.11 -16.37 1.29
C LEU A 172 -12.26 -15.35 1.44
N HIS A 173 -12.91 -15.32 2.61
CA HIS A 173 -14.00 -14.38 2.88
C HIS A 173 -13.51 -12.91 2.90
N MET A 174 -12.30 -12.64 3.41
CA MET A 174 -11.72 -11.28 3.40
C MET A 174 -11.47 -10.83 1.97
N LYS A 175 -10.80 -11.67 1.16
CA LYS A 175 -10.53 -11.39 -0.25
C LYS A 175 -11.83 -11.16 -1.02
N LYS A 176 -12.82 -12.03 -0.87
CA LYS A 176 -14.14 -11.88 -1.52
C LYS A 176 -14.89 -10.60 -1.14
N ASN A 177 -14.60 -10.02 0.03
CA ASN A 177 -15.27 -8.80 0.50
C ASN A 177 -14.61 -7.51 -0.02
N ILE A 178 -13.33 -7.56 -0.39
CA ILE A 178 -12.57 -6.38 -0.87
C ILE A 178 -13.28 -5.67 -2.03
N PRO A 179 -13.71 -6.34 -3.12
CA PRO A 179 -14.43 -5.67 -4.21
C PRO A 179 -15.67 -4.91 -3.72
N PHE A 180 -16.42 -5.49 -2.78
CA PHE A 180 -17.64 -4.89 -2.24
C PHE A 180 -17.33 -3.65 -1.38
N THR A 181 -16.41 -3.76 -0.43
CA THR A 181 -16.02 -2.64 0.45
C THR A 181 -15.48 -1.46 -0.36
N MET A 182 -14.73 -1.72 -1.42
CA MET A 182 -14.15 -0.66 -2.22
C MET A 182 -15.14 -0.01 -3.18
N LEU A 183 -16.13 -0.75 -3.69
CA LEU A 183 -17.25 -0.15 -4.42
C LEU A 183 -18.06 0.79 -3.52
N LEU A 184 -18.37 0.37 -2.28
CA LEU A 184 -19.04 1.24 -1.32
C LEU A 184 -18.23 2.52 -1.08
N ARG A 185 -16.91 2.38 -0.90
CA ARG A 185 -16.00 3.51 -0.74
C ARG A 185 -16.01 4.44 -1.95
N ALA A 186 -15.95 3.89 -3.17
CA ALA A 186 -16.02 4.67 -4.40
C ALA A 186 -17.33 5.48 -4.48
N ILE A 187 -18.46 4.90 -4.10
CA ILE A 187 -19.75 5.61 -4.07
C ILE A 187 -19.75 6.72 -3.02
N SER A 188 -19.19 6.49 -1.82
CA SER A 188 -19.12 7.51 -0.77
C SER A 188 -18.31 8.74 -1.20
N PHE A 189 -17.16 8.53 -1.87
CA PHE A 189 -16.25 9.61 -2.27
C PHE A 189 -16.60 10.28 -3.60
N SER A 190 -17.30 9.59 -4.50
CA SER A 190 -17.69 10.16 -5.79
C SER A 190 -18.95 11.00 -5.65
N SER A 191 -18.81 12.32 -5.74
CA SER A 191 -19.96 13.24 -5.65
C SER A 191 -20.89 13.19 -6.87
N THR A 192 -20.41 12.70 -8.01
CA THR A 192 -21.20 12.57 -9.25
C THR A 192 -21.13 11.14 -9.79
N PHE A 193 -22.17 10.72 -10.50
CA PHE A 193 -22.21 9.41 -11.13
C PHE A 193 -21.06 9.21 -12.12
N GLN A 194 -20.64 10.25 -12.86
CA GLN A 194 -19.52 10.16 -13.78
C GLN A 194 -18.20 9.87 -13.06
N THR A 195 -17.93 10.55 -11.93
CA THR A 195 -16.74 10.31 -11.11
C THR A 195 -16.77 8.89 -10.54
N TYR A 196 -17.94 8.38 -10.18
CA TYR A 196 -18.12 6.99 -9.76
C TYR A 196 -17.80 6.00 -10.88
N LEU A 197 -18.25 6.23 -12.11
CA LEU A 197 -17.90 5.36 -13.24
C LEU A 197 -16.38 5.31 -13.47
N ASP A 198 -15.72 6.46 -13.45
CA ASP A 198 -14.28 6.56 -13.62
C ASP A 198 -13.52 5.80 -12.51
N GLU A 199 -13.95 5.95 -11.25
CA GLU A 199 -13.37 5.22 -10.11
C GLU A 199 -13.68 3.72 -10.12
N ARG A 200 -14.90 3.35 -10.54
CA ARG A 200 -15.31 1.95 -10.68
C ARG A 200 -14.45 1.24 -11.74
N ASP A 201 -14.15 1.90 -12.85
CA ASP A 201 -13.33 1.33 -13.92
C ASP A 201 -11.87 1.17 -13.46
N LYS A 202 -11.33 2.12 -12.71
CA LYS A 202 -10.01 1.98 -12.03
C LYS A 202 -10.02 0.80 -11.06
N LEU A 203 -11.06 0.66 -10.24
CA LEU A 203 -11.22 -0.43 -9.28
C LEU A 203 -11.23 -1.80 -9.98
N ARG A 204 -12.03 -1.90 -11.04
CA ARG A 204 -12.14 -3.11 -11.85
C ARG A 204 -10.80 -3.52 -12.41
N MET A 205 -10.09 -2.57 -13.03
CA MET A 205 -8.77 -2.83 -13.59
C MET A 205 -7.79 -3.31 -12.54
N ALA A 206 -7.79 -2.70 -11.36
CA ALA A 206 -6.87 -3.08 -10.31
C ALA A 206 -7.18 -4.44 -9.66
N LEU A 207 -8.45 -4.81 -9.52
CA LEU A 207 -8.85 -6.15 -9.08
C LEU A 207 -8.44 -7.23 -10.09
N LEU A 208 -8.61 -6.96 -11.40
CA LEU A 208 -8.17 -7.87 -12.46
C LEU A 208 -6.64 -8.08 -12.44
N LEU A 209 -5.88 -7.00 -12.27
CA LEU A 209 -4.42 -7.05 -12.14
C LEU A 209 -4.00 -7.88 -10.92
N ASN A 210 -4.78 -7.81 -9.83
CA ASN A 210 -4.59 -8.61 -8.61
C ASN A 210 -5.19 -10.02 -8.66
N LYS A 211 -5.48 -10.52 -9.87
CA LYS A 211 -5.95 -11.89 -10.17
C LYS A 211 -7.27 -12.26 -9.50
N TYR A 212 -8.13 -11.28 -9.21
CA TYR A 212 -9.49 -11.57 -8.76
C TYR A 212 -10.28 -12.25 -9.90
N PRO A 213 -10.98 -13.36 -9.64
CA PRO A 213 -11.83 -14.00 -10.63
C PRO A 213 -12.90 -13.05 -11.16
N ASN A 214 -13.05 -12.94 -12.49
CA ASN A 214 -14.07 -12.10 -13.14
C ASN A 214 -15.46 -12.32 -12.57
N LYS A 215 -15.82 -13.58 -12.30
CA LYS A 215 -17.12 -13.92 -11.71
C LYS A 215 -17.36 -13.20 -10.37
N ILE A 216 -16.35 -13.06 -9.52
CA ILE A 216 -16.46 -12.37 -8.22
C ILE A 216 -16.58 -10.86 -8.42
N ILE A 217 -15.84 -10.32 -9.38
CA ILE A 217 -15.91 -8.89 -9.74
C ILE A 217 -17.32 -8.58 -10.26
N GLU A 218 -17.81 -9.29 -11.29
CA GLU A 218 -19.14 -9.07 -11.87
C GLU A 218 -20.26 -9.23 -10.84
N GLN A 219 -20.18 -10.26 -9.99
CA GLN A 219 -21.19 -10.50 -8.94
C GLN A 219 -21.28 -9.35 -7.93
N LYS A 220 -20.19 -8.62 -7.69
CA LYS A 220 -20.18 -7.51 -6.73
C LYS A 220 -20.44 -6.15 -7.39
N PHE A 221 -20.13 -6.01 -8.67
CA PHE A 221 -20.34 -4.79 -9.45
C PHE A 221 -21.78 -4.68 -9.97
N ASN A 222 -22.45 -5.81 -10.20
CA ASN A 222 -23.89 -5.86 -10.45
C ASN A 222 -24.61 -5.98 -9.10
N ILE A 223 -24.81 -4.85 -8.43
CA ILE A 223 -25.73 -4.74 -7.28
C ILE A 223 -27.13 -5.16 -7.76
N ASP A 224 -27.96 -5.74 -6.89
CA ASP A 224 -29.32 -6.25 -7.20
C ASP A 224 -30.21 -5.25 -7.96
N GLN A 225 -29.87 -3.96 -7.97
CA GLN A 225 -30.32 -2.98 -8.95
C GLN A 225 -29.11 -2.24 -9.55
N PRO A 226 -28.99 -2.12 -10.90
CA PRO A 226 -27.90 -1.36 -11.51
C PRO A 226 -27.97 0.11 -11.08
N LEU A 227 -26.85 0.64 -10.60
CA LEU A 227 -26.69 2.06 -10.34
C LEU A 227 -26.74 2.82 -11.68
N THR A 228 -27.63 3.80 -11.75
CA THR A 228 -27.87 4.69 -12.88
C THR A 228 -27.72 6.13 -12.39
N VAL A 229 -27.60 7.06 -13.34
CA VAL A 229 -27.55 8.50 -13.03
C VAL A 229 -28.72 8.93 -12.13
N ILE A 230 -29.90 8.33 -12.31
CA ILE A 230 -31.15 8.72 -11.64
C ILE A 230 -31.20 8.26 -10.18
N ASN A 231 -30.68 7.06 -9.88
CA ASN A 231 -30.77 6.48 -8.53
C ASN A 231 -29.47 6.64 -7.71
N TYR A 232 -28.38 7.14 -8.32
CA TYR A 232 -27.07 7.26 -7.70
C TYR A 232 -27.08 8.13 -6.43
N ASP A 233 -27.64 9.34 -6.50
CA ASP A 233 -27.60 10.29 -5.37
C ASP A 233 -28.37 9.75 -4.17
N LYS A 234 -29.54 9.15 -4.41
CA LYS A 234 -30.35 8.50 -3.37
C LYS A 234 -29.60 7.35 -2.72
N TYR A 235 -28.95 6.51 -3.52
CA TYR A 235 -28.18 5.36 -3.02
C TYR A 235 -26.94 5.82 -2.24
N ARG A 236 -26.25 6.86 -2.71
CA ARG A 236 -25.11 7.46 -2.03
C ARG A 236 -25.51 8.03 -0.67
N GLN A 237 -26.62 8.76 -0.59
CA GLN A 237 -27.10 9.30 0.70
C GLN A 237 -27.41 8.18 1.69
N ASN A 238 -28.08 7.11 1.27
CA ASN A 238 -28.33 5.95 2.14
C ASN A 238 -27.04 5.32 2.71
N ILE A 239 -25.93 5.35 1.96
CA ILE A 239 -24.63 4.86 2.44
C ILE A 239 -24.03 5.84 3.45
N LEU A 240 -24.12 7.15 3.19
CA LEU A 240 -23.58 8.18 4.08
C LEU A 240 -24.35 8.28 5.39
N ASP A 241 -25.67 8.10 5.33
CA ASP A 241 -26.58 8.14 6.47
C ASP A 241 -26.62 6.79 7.22
N SER A 242 -25.85 5.79 6.77
CA SER A 242 -25.80 4.49 7.42
C SER A 242 -25.26 4.63 8.85
N PRO A 243 -26.01 4.20 9.88
CA PRO A 243 -25.60 4.39 11.27
C PRO A 243 -24.30 3.64 11.54
N PHE A 244 -23.36 4.31 12.23
CA PHE A 244 -22.15 3.68 12.71
C PHE A 244 -22.52 2.52 13.62
N LYS A 245 -22.14 1.29 13.26
CA LYS A 245 -22.25 0.14 14.16
C LYS A 245 -21.16 0.28 15.21
N GLU A 246 -21.51 0.77 16.40
CA GLU A 246 -20.61 0.67 17.55
C GLU A 246 -20.29 -0.81 17.79
N HIS A 247 -19.03 -1.16 17.61
CA HIS A 247 -18.54 -2.44 18.10
C HIS A 247 -18.51 -2.37 19.62
N VAL A 248 -19.21 -3.29 20.29
CA VAL A 248 -19.15 -3.44 21.75
C VAL A 248 -17.68 -3.45 22.16
N GLY A 249 -17.29 -2.53 23.04
CA GLY A 249 -15.91 -2.39 23.50
C GLY A 249 -15.39 -3.72 24.02
N ILE A 250 -14.22 -4.13 23.55
CA ILE A 250 -13.54 -5.32 24.06
C ILE A 250 -13.07 -4.99 25.48
N ASP A 251 -13.49 -5.78 26.47
CA ASP A 251 -13.03 -5.66 27.85
C ASP A 251 -11.58 -6.20 27.94
N TYR A 252 -10.62 -5.29 27.83
CA TYR A 252 -9.19 -5.61 27.82
C TYR A 252 -8.66 -6.09 29.18
N ASP A 253 -9.41 -5.88 30.27
CA ASP A 253 -9.05 -6.40 31.60
C ASP A 253 -9.33 -7.90 31.72
N LYS A 254 -10.14 -8.48 30.80
CA LYS A 254 -10.47 -9.91 30.77
C LYS A 254 -9.92 -10.67 29.56
N LEU A 255 -9.47 -9.99 28.51
CA LEU A 255 -9.09 -10.61 27.24
C LEU A 255 -7.73 -10.10 26.74
N MET A 256 -6.69 -10.93 26.90
CA MET A 256 -5.37 -10.68 26.32
C MET A 256 -5.25 -11.35 24.94
N PHE A 257 -5.04 -10.56 23.90
CA PHE A 257 -4.79 -11.08 22.55
C PHE A 257 -3.29 -11.30 22.34
N ILE A 258 -2.86 -12.56 22.25
CA ILE A 258 -1.50 -12.90 21.84
C ILE A 258 -1.53 -13.47 20.43
N HIS A 259 -0.94 -12.75 19.47
CA HIS A 259 -0.77 -13.22 18.10
C HIS A 259 0.62 -13.82 17.91
N PHE A 260 0.70 -15.07 17.46
CA PHE A 260 1.96 -15.70 17.09
C PHE A 260 1.98 -16.06 15.60
N THR A 261 2.94 -15.49 14.87
CA THR A 261 3.31 -15.94 13.53
C THR A 261 4.23 -17.16 13.69
N TYR A 262 3.79 -18.33 13.24
CA TYR A 262 4.54 -19.57 13.40
C TYR A 262 5.91 -19.51 12.71
N CYS A 263 7.00 -19.55 13.49
CA CYS A 263 8.35 -19.80 12.99
C CYS A 263 8.94 -21.06 13.67
N LEU A 264 9.86 -21.76 13.00
CA LEU A 264 10.40 -23.05 13.46
C LEU A 264 11.05 -22.96 14.87
N SER A 265 11.56 -21.78 15.24
CA SER A 265 12.14 -21.48 16.54
C SER A 265 11.12 -21.40 17.69
N MET A 266 9.81 -21.39 17.40
CA MET A 266 8.76 -21.38 18.42
C MET A 266 8.59 -22.71 19.18
N ARG A 267 9.21 -23.83 18.74
CA ARG A 267 9.19 -25.07 19.53
C ARG A 267 9.73 -24.90 20.96
N ALA A 268 10.71 -24.00 21.12
CA ALA A 268 11.31 -23.69 22.42
C ALA A 268 10.68 -22.47 23.11
N PHE A 269 9.70 -21.81 22.47
CA PHE A 269 9.10 -20.57 22.99
C PHE A 269 8.36 -20.77 24.31
N PRO A 270 7.50 -21.79 24.51
CA PRO A 270 6.78 -21.96 25.77
C PRO A 270 7.75 -22.08 26.96
N LEU A 271 8.83 -22.83 26.77
CA LEU A 271 9.86 -23.02 27.78
C LEU A 271 10.63 -21.72 28.07
N LYS A 272 11.09 -21.01 27.03
CA LYS A 272 11.81 -19.73 27.18
C LYS A 272 10.93 -18.65 27.80
N PHE A 273 9.65 -18.60 27.41
CA PHE A 273 8.68 -17.66 27.95
C PHE A 273 8.45 -17.92 29.44
N HIS A 274 8.22 -19.17 29.85
CA HIS A 274 8.09 -19.52 31.27
C HIS A 274 9.36 -19.22 32.09
N ILE A 275 10.56 -19.48 31.54
CA ILE A 275 11.82 -19.16 32.22
C ILE A 275 11.97 -17.65 32.42
N LEU A 276 11.72 -16.84 31.37
CA LEU A 276 11.76 -15.39 31.44
C LEU A 276 10.72 -14.85 32.42
N TRP A 277 9.50 -15.38 32.37
CA TRP A 277 8.41 -14.89 33.20
C TRP A 277 8.66 -15.14 34.68
N ASN A 278 9.02 -16.38 35.05
CA ASN A 278 9.34 -16.72 36.44
C ASN A 278 10.56 -15.94 36.97
N LYS A 279 11.51 -15.57 36.09
CA LYS A 279 12.68 -14.77 36.49
C LYS A 279 12.32 -13.34 36.90
N TYR A 280 11.23 -12.77 36.38
CA TYR A 280 10.91 -11.35 36.55
C TYR A 280 9.64 -11.08 37.37
N PHE A 281 8.75 -12.07 37.53
CA PHE A 281 7.39 -11.80 38.04
C PHE A 281 6.92 -12.74 39.16
N ASP A 282 7.77 -13.69 39.62
CA ASP A 282 7.60 -14.60 40.78
C ASP A 282 6.29 -15.43 40.92
N GLU A 283 5.26 -15.20 40.10
CA GLU A 283 4.01 -15.96 40.07
C GLU A 283 3.60 -16.34 38.62
N PRO A 284 3.09 -17.57 38.38
CA PRO A 284 2.58 -17.97 37.08
C PRO A 284 1.29 -17.19 36.76
N PRO A 285 1.17 -16.54 35.58
CA PRO A 285 0.13 -15.55 35.34
C PRO A 285 -1.26 -16.14 35.01
N ILE A 286 -1.49 -17.44 35.20
CA ILE A 286 -2.64 -18.14 34.56
C ILE A 286 -3.28 -19.21 35.47
N ASP A 287 -3.46 -18.94 36.76
CA ASP A 287 -4.30 -19.84 37.56
C ASP A 287 -5.80 -19.53 37.44
N GLU A 288 -6.21 -18.33 36.99
CA GLU A 288 -7.65 -17.99 36.89
C GLU A 288 -8.12 -17.44 35.53
N VAL A 289 -7.22 -17.22 34.57
CA VAL A 289 -7.61 -16.79 33.22
C VAL A 289 -7.66 -17.99 32.31
N LEU A 290 -8.87 -18.44 31.93
CA LEU A 290 -9.06 -19.50 30.94
C LEU A 290 -8.39 -19.07 29.62
N PRO A 291 -7.27 -19.68 29.20
CA PRO A 291 -6.62 -19.27 27.98
C PRO A 291 -7.54 -19.63 26.81
N VAL A 292 -8.05 -18.64 26.09
CA VAL A 292 -8.64 -18.88 24.78
C VAL A 292 -7.49 -19.18 23.83
N LEU A 293 -7.20 -20.47 23.73
CA LEU A 293 -6.13 -20.99 22.90
C LEU A 293 -6.48 -20.75 21.43
N GLY A 294 -6.01 -19.64 20.88
CA GLY A 294 -5.94 -19.37 19.45
C GLY A 294 -4.88 -20.25 18.78
N ILE A 295 -4.98 -21.57 18.90
CA ILE A 295 -4.31 -22.42 17.92
C ILE A 295 -5.06 -22.23 16.60
N ARG A 296 -4.34 -22.20 15.48
CA ARG A 296 -4.85 -22.67 14.18
C ARG A 296 -5.26 -24.15 14.33
N ASN A 297 -6.35 -24.42 15.06
CA ASN A 297 -6.53 -25.67 15.80
C ASN A 297 -7.02 -26.84 14.93
N VAL A 298 -6.48 -28.00 15.29
CA VAL A 298 -6.68 -29.42 14.97
C VAL A 298 -8.14 -29.87 14.77
N LYS A 299 -9.17 -29.08 15.15
CA LYS A 299 -10.57 -29.39 14.85
C LYS A 299 -10.89 -29.40 13.34
N ASN A 300 -10.17 -28.58 12.56
CA ASN A 300 -10.26 -28.66 11.10
C ASN A 300 -9.59 -29.93 10.54
N LEU A 301 -8.52 -30.42 11.20
CA LEU A 301 -7.87 -31.70 10.89
C LEU A 301 -8.83 -32.87 11.19
N HIS A 302 -9.54 -32.82 12.31
CA HIS A 302 -10.50 -33.85 12.73
C HIS A 302 -11.74 -33.92 11.83
N ARG A 303 -12.17 -32.79 11.24
CA ARG A 303 -13.25 -32.73 10.23
C ARG A 303 -12.81 -33.19 8.83
N GLN A 304 -11.51 -33.14 8.52
CA GLN A 304 -10.97 -33.60 7.23
C GLN A 304 -10.72 -35.12 7.23
N LEU A 305 -10.29 -35.70 8.35
CA LEU A 305 -10.09 -37.15 8.52
C LEU A 305 -11.40 -37.96 8.50
N SER A 306 -12.54 -37.33 8.75
CA SER A 306 -13.88 -37.94 8.60
C SER A 306 -14.35 -38.12 7.14
N TYR A 307 -13.56 -37.65 6.15
CA TYR A 307 -13.76 -37.95 4.72
C TYR A 307 -13.05 -39.24 4.26
N THR A 308 -12.31 -39.93 5.13
CA THR A 308 -11.71 -41.25 4.85
C THR A 308 -12.57 -42.36 5.47
N ARG A 309 -13.75 -42.57 4.87
CA ARG A 309 -14.39 -43.89 4.78
C ARG A 309 -14.29 -44.36 3.34
#